data_AF-A0A6V7P0Z0-F1
#
_entry.id   AF-A0A6V7P0Z0-F1
#
_cell.length_a   1.000
_cell.length_b   1.000
_cell.length_c   1.000
_cell.angle_alpha   90.00
_cell.angle_beta   90.00
_cell.angle_gamma   90.00
#
_symmetry.space_group_name_H-M   'P 1'
#
loop_
_entity.id
_entity.type
_entity.pdbx_description
1 polymer ?
#
loop_
_entity_poly.entity_id
_entity_poly.type
_entity_poly.pdbx_seq_one_letter_code
_entity_poly.pdbx_strand_id
1 'polypeptide(L)'
;MLTSQLVFSSSAIISAAVSSFASLVGSLPTRVSRVIVRRFLGPSWSTTAIDATCKHLLQYHTMRNVLFMAMTEFRKLSEDPDWEFMKRKQSQIALLFGVDDHWGPLSVFEEVSTRVPGIALSIEREGHTHGYCCTEAGSVWVACHVANLIKNQIQIRNV
;
A
#
# COMPACT_ATOMS: atom_id res chain seq x y z
N MET A 1 13.26 -0.06 -9.65
CA MET A 1 11.82 0.20 -9.44
C MET A 1 11.58 1.14 -8.26
N LEU A 2 12.04 0.77 -7.05
CA LEU A 2 12.07 1.64 -5.86
C LEU A 2 12.76 3.00 -6.13
N THR A 3 13.85 3.00 -6.89
CA THR A 3 14.59 4.21 -7.29
C THR A 3 13.74 5.22 -8.08
N SER A 4 12.88 4.77 -9.00
CA SER A 4 12.02 5.66 -9.79
C SER A 4 10.91 6.29 -8.96
N GLN A 5 10.30 5.52 -8.04
CA GLN A 5 9.29 6.03 -7.11
C GLN A 5 9.89 7.00 -6.08
N LEU A 6 11.11 6.72 -5.63
CA LEU A 6 11.86 7.61 -4.75
C LEU A 6 12.20 8.94 -5.43
N VAL A 7 12.61 8.92 -6.70
CA VAL A 7 12.90 10.15 -7.47
C VAL A 7 11.63 10.98 -7.65
N PHE A 8 10.50 10.35 -7.96
CA PHE A 8 9.21 11.03 -8.13
C PHE A 8 8.76 11.72 -6.84
N SER A 9 8.82 11.01 -5.70
CA SER A 9 8.41 11.53 -4.39
C SER A 9 9.42 12.53 -3.79
N SER A 10 10.70 12.40 -4.09
CA SER A 10 11.76 13.31 -3.60
C SER A 10 11.83 14.65 -4.34
N SER A 11 11.21 14.77 -5.52
CA SER A 11 11.25 16.00 -6.31
C SER A 11 10.28 17.04 -5.76
N ALA A 12 10.80 18.15 -5.27
CA ALA A 12 10.00 19.26 -4.76
C ALA A 12 9.06 19.85 -5.84
N ILE A 13 9.54 19.93 -7.09
CA ILE A 13 8.76 20.46 -8.22
C ILE A 13 7.61 19.51 -8.56
N ILE A 14 7.88 18.22 -8.72
CA ILE A 14 6.84 17.21 -9.03
C ILE A 14 5.83 17.17 -7.88
N SER A 15 6.31 17.15 -6.64
CA SER A 15 5.41 17.08 -5.49
C SER A 15 4.52 18.32 -5.37
N ALA A 16 5.05 19.52 -5.62
CA ALA A 16 4.25 20.74 -5.71
C ALA A 16 3.24 20.68 -6.86
N ALA A 17 3.64 20.21 -8.04
CA ALA A 17 2.75 20.09 -9.19
C ALA A 17 1.60 19.10 -8.94
N VAL A 18 1.89 17.91 -8.41
CA VAL A 18 0.88 16.90 -8.05
C VAL A 18 -0.06 17.43 -6.97
N SER A 19 0.47 18.11 -5.96
CA SER A 19 -0.33 18.68 -4.87
C SER A 19 -1.23 19.82 -5.35
N SER A 20 -0.73 20.67 -6.24
CA SER A 20 -1.52 21.73 -6.90
C SER A 20 -2.63 21.15 -7.76
N PHE A 21 -2.34 20.09 -8.53
CA PHE A 21 -3.35 19.39 -9.31
C PHE A 21 -4.42 18.76 -8.41
N ALA A 22 -4.03 18.06 -7.34
CA ALA A 22 -4.97 17.50 -6.37
C ALA A 22 -5.88 18.59 -5.78
N SER A 23 -5.31 19.73 -5.40
CA SER A 23 -6.06 20.87 -4.87
C SER A 23 -6.98 21.51 -5.90
N LEU A 24 -6.60 21.54 -7.18
CA LEU A 24 -7.43 22.03 -8.28
C LEU A 24 -8.66 21.12 -8.48
N VAL A 25 -8.49 19.80 -8.43
CA VAL A 25 -9.63 18.87 -8.48
C VAL A 25 -10.49 19.00 -7.22
N GLY A 26 -9.86 19.25 -6.06
CA GLY A 26 -10.54 19.45 -4.78
C GLY A 26 -11.34 20.74 -4.66
N SER A 27 -11.01 21.77 -5.45
CA SER A 27 -11.77 23.04 -5.47
C SER A 27 -13.01 23.00 -6.36
N LEU A 28 -13.20 21.93 -7.15
CA LEU A 28 -14.42 21.71 -7.93
C LEU A 28 -15.60 21.37 -7.01
N PRO A 29 -16.86 21.56 -7.47
CA PRO A 29 -18.02 21.09 -6.73
C PRO A 29 -17.92 19.60 -6.41
N THR A 30 -18.30 19.19 -5.19
CA THR A 30 -18.11 17.81 -4.70
C THR A 30 -18.60 16.73 -5.66
N ARG A 31 -19.72 16.95 -6.35
CA ARG A 31 -20.24 16.00 -7.35
C ARG A 31 -19.27 15.78 -8.51
N VAL A 32 -18.62 16.85 -8.98
CA VAL A 32 -17.67 16.82 -10.10
C VAL A 32 -16.38 16.11 -9.67
N SER A 33 -15.79 16.49 -8.53
CA SER A 33 -14.60 15.82 -8.00
C SER A 33 -14.85 14.33 -7.80
N ARG A 34 -16.02 13.96 -7.28
CA ARG A 34 -16.40 12.55 -7.09
C ARG A 34 -16.47 11.76 -8.38
N VAL A 35 -17.01 12.35 -9.44
CA VAL A 35 -17.06 11.72 -10.78
C VAL A 35 -15.65 11.55 -11.34
N ILE A 36 -14.79 12.56 -11.21
CA ILE A 36 -13.38 12.50 -11.66
C ILE A 36 -12.65 11.38 -10.91
N VAL A 37 -12.69 11.37 -9.58
CA VAL A 37 -12.00 10.35 -8.76
C VAL A 37 -12.52 8.94 -9.09
N ARG A 38 -13.83 8.74 -9.18
CA ARG A 38 -14.38 7.42 -9.53
C ARG A 38 -14.00 6.99 -10.94
N ARG A 39 -14.01 7.89 -11.92
CA ARG A 39 -13.73 7.51 -13.31
C ARG A 39 -12.26 7.20 -13.54
N PHE A 40 -11.36 7.98 -12.96
CA PHE A 40 -9.93 7.96 -13.31
C PHE A 40 -9.01 7.36 -12.25
N LEU A 41 -9.36 7.43 -10.96
CA LEU A 41 -8.51 6.92 -9.88
C LEU A 41 -9.00 5.58 -9.34
N GLY A 42 -10.31 5.44 -9.13
CA GLY A 42 -10.86 4.25 -8.48
C GLY A 42 -12.21 3.80 -9.05
N PRO A 43 -12.27 3.22 -10.26
CA PRO A 43 -13.51 2.70 -10.82
C PRO A 43 -14.18 1.65 -9.93
N SER A 44 -13.38 0.81 -9.28
CA SER A 44 -13.81 -0.25 -8.37
C SER A 44 -13.82 0.16 -6.89
N TRP A 45 -13.43 1.39 -6.57
CA TRP A 45 -13.37 1.84 -5.17
C TRP A 45 -14.76 1.98 -4.57
N SER A 46 -14.86 1.63 -3.29
CA SER A 46 -16.04 1.83 -2.47
C SER A 46 -16.41 3.32 -2.42
N THR A 47 -17.69 3.62 -2.13
CA THR A 47 -18.14 5.01 -1.94
C THR A 47 -17.37 5.71 -0.84
N THR A 48 -17.04 5.00 0.26
CA THR A 48 -16.24 5.51 1.36
C THR A 48 -14.83 5.92 0.92
N ALA A 49 -14.13 5.09 0.15
CA ALA A 49 -12.78 5.40 -0.34
C ALA A 49 -12.79 6.62 -1.29
N ILE A 50 -13.78 6.71 -2.17
CA ILE A 50 -13.98 7.86 -3.04
C ILE A 50 -14.26 9.12 -2.22
N ASP A 51 -15.16 9.06 -1.24
CA ASP A 51 -15.53 10.19 -0.41
C ASP A 51 -14.37 10.65 0.47
N ALA A 52 -13.61 9.72 1.05
CA ALA A 52 -12.41 10.04 1.83
C ALA A 52 -11.35 10.73 0.97
N THR A 53 -11.16 10.26 -0.27
CA THR A 53 -10.23 10.88 -1.22
C THR A 53 -10.67 12.32 -1.54
N CYS A 54 -11.94 12.51 -1.88
CA CYS A 54 -12.48 13.83 -2.21
C CYS A 54 -12.41 14.81 -1.02
N LYS A 55 -12.71 14.34 0.20
CA LYS A 55 -12.79 15.19 1.40
C LYS A 55 -11.42 15.50 2.00
N HIS A 56 -10.49 14.56 1.97
CA HIS A 56 -9.25 14.65 2.74
C HIS A 56 -8.00 14.71 1.85
N LEU A 57 -7.93 13.94 0.77
CA LEU A 57 -6.72 13.82 -0.04
C LEU A 57 -6.58 14.90 -1.12
N LEU A 58 -7.69 15.40 -1.66
CA LEU A 58 -7.69 16.48 -2.67
C LEU A 58 -7.43 17.87 -2.07
N GLN A 59 -6.49 17.96 -1.13
CA GLN A 59 -6.05 19.20 -0.49
C GLN A 59 -4.55 19.34 -0.69
N TYR A 60 -4.09 20.54 -1.04
CA TYR A 60 -2.67 20.79 -1.34
C TYR A 60 -1.73 20.29 -0.23
N HIS A 61 -1.97 20.70 1.02
CA HIS A 61 -1.09 20.34 2.14
C HIS A 61 -1.19 18.86 2.51
N THR A 62 -2.38 18.25 2.42
CA THR A 62 -2.53 16.82 2.66
C THR A 62 -1.77 16.01 1.62
N MET A 63 -1.87 16.36 0.33
CA MET A 63 -1.13 15.67 -0.73
C MET A 63 0.38 15.88 -0.59
N ARG A 64 0.84 17.09 -0.20
CA ARG A 64 2.26 17.33 0.13
C ARG A 64 2.74 16.40 1.24
N ASN A 65 1.94 16.21 2.29
CA ASN A 65 2.28 15.32 3.39
C ASN A 65 2.29 13.85 2.96
N VAL A 66 1.32 13.40 2.16
CA VAL A 66 1.29 12.04 1.59
C VAL A 66 2.55 11.77 0.77
N LEU A 67 2.93 12.70 -0.11
CA LEU A 67 4.14 12.55 -0.94
C LEU A 67 5.43 12.60 -0.11
N PHE A 68 5.45 13.40 0.95
CA PHE A 68 6.58 13.41 1.89
C PHE A 68 6.69 12.09 2.65
N MET A 69 5.57 11.53 3.13
CA MET A 69 5.54 10.23 3.79
C MET A 69 6.03 9.13 2.85
N ALA A 70 5.51 9.09 1.62
CA ALA A 70 5.95 8.13 0.60
C ALA A 70 7.45 8.26 0.32
N MET A 71 7.97 9.50 0.18
CA MET A 71 9.40 9.74 0.01
C MET A 71 10.21 9.17 1.18
N THR A 72 9.82 9.46 2.42
CA THR A 72 10.55 8.97 3.61
C THR A 72 10.47 7.46 3.76
N GLU A 73 9.32 6.86 3.44
CA GLU A 73 9.12 5.42 3.44
C GLU A 73 10.03 4.75 2.41
N PHE A 74 10.03 5.21 1.16
CA PHE A 74 10.91 4.65 0.12
C PHE A 74 12.39 4.85 0.41
N ARG A 75 12.79 5.95 1.05
CA ARG A 75 14.17 6.10 1.54
C ARG A 75 14.50 5.01 2.55
N LYS A 76 13.62 4.80 3.52
CA LYS A 76 13.86 3.80 4.57
C LYS A 76 13.84 2.37 4.02
N LEU A 77 12.94 2.06 3.09
CA LEU A 77 12.85 0.77 2.41
C LEU A 77 14.05 0.47 1.49
N SER A 78 14.82 1.49 1.11
CA SER A 78 16.06 1.31 0.32
C SER A 78 17.28 0.93 1.17
N GLU A 79 17.16 1.03 2.49
CA GLU A 79 18.19 0.57 3.43
C GLU A 79 18.07 -0.95 3.66
N ASP A 80 19.13 -1.56 4.16
CA ASP A 80 19.11 -3.00 4.49
C ASP A 80 18.12 -3.27 5.65
N PRO A 81 17.16 -4.21 5.49
CA PRO A 81 16.27 -4.61 6.57
C PRO A 81 17.03 -5.18 7.78
N ASP A 82 16.42 -5.10 8.97
CA ASP A 82 16.95 -5.80 10.14
C ASP A 82 16.68 -7.31 10.04
N TRP A 83 17.54 -7.99 9.28
CA TRP A 83 17.46 -9.42 9.01
C TRP A 83 17.52 -10.26 10.29
N GLU A 84 18.31 -9.84 11.27
CA GLU A 84 18.43 -10.55 12.53
C GLU A 84 17.15 -10.44 13.36
N PHE A 85 16.50 -9.27 13.37
CA PHE A 85 15.16 -9.14 13.94
C PHE A 85 14.16 -10.06 13.23
N MET A 86 14.13 -10.06 11.90
CA MET A 86 13.20 -10.89 11.13
C MET A 86 13.39 -12.38 11.41
N LYS A 87 14.64 -12.88 11.44
CA LYS A 87 14.93 -14.29 11.78
C LYS A 87 14.49 -14.64 13.20
N ARG A 88 14.80 -13.80 14.19
CA ARG A 88 14.39 -14.03 15.58
C ARG A 88 12.86 -14.02 15.77
N LYS A 89 12.13 -13.26 14.94
CA LYS A 89 10.68 -13.07 15.03
C LYS A 89 9.89 -13.75 13.92
N GLN A 90 10.53 -14.63 13.13
CA GLN A 90 9.92 -15.20 11.92
C GLN A 90 8.60 -15.95 12.17
N SER A 91 8.40 -16.52 13.36
CA SER A 91 7.13 -17.17 13.75
C SER A 91 6.03 -16.22 14.20
N GLN A 92 6.30 -14.91 14.26
CA GLN A 92 5.38 -13.84 14.65
C GLN A 92 5.08 -12.88 13.49
N ILE A 93 5.75 -13.07 12.35
CA ILE A 93 5.65 -12.20 11.19
C ILE A 93 5.13 -13.03 10.02
N ALA A 94 4.11 -12.52 9.33
CA ALA A 94 3.68 -13.01 8.03
C ALA A 94 3.69 -11.83 7.05
N LEU A 95 4.24 -12.06 5.85
CA LEU A 95 4.28 -11.05 4.80
C LEU A 95 3.40 -11.51 3.63
N LEU A 96 2.50 -10.64 3.23
CA LEU A 96 1.62 -10.81 2.08
C LEU A 96 2.06 -9.86 0.97
N PHE A 97 2.30 -10.39 -0.21
CA PHE A 97 2.68 -9.64 -1.40
C PHE A 97 1.58 -9.70 -2.45
N GLY A 98 1.41 -8.64 -3.25
CA GLY A 98 0.58 -8.68 -4.45
C GLY A 98 1.37 -9.14 -5.66
N VAL A 99 0.74 -9.92 -6.56
CA VAL A 99 1.39 -10.35 -7.81
C VAL A 99 1.82 -9.18 -8.71
N ASP A 100 1.09 -8.07 -8.67
CA ASP A 100 1.36 -6.84 -9.45
C ASP A 100 1.53 -5.61 -8.53
N ASP A 101 2.09 -5.82 -7.34
CA ASP A 101 2.33 -4.73 -6.40
C ASP A 101 3.64 -4.00 -6.74
N HIS A 102 3.50 -2.80 -7.30
CA HIS A 102 4.63 -1.97 -7.67
C HIS A 102 5.35 -1.33 -6.47
N TRP A 103 4.70 -1.27 -5.30
CA TRP A 103 5.24 -0.71 -4.06
C TRP A 103 5.98 -1.79 -3.25
N GLY A 104 5.47 -3.02 -3.28
CA GLY A 104 6.11 -4.21 -2.71
C GLY A 104 6.40 -5.28 -3.77
N PRO A 105 7.42 -5.09 -4.63
CA PRO A 105 7.65 -5.99 -5.75
C PRO A 105 8.08 -7.39 -5.29
N LEU A 106 7.78 -8.41 -6.10
CA LEU A 106 8.11 -9.81 -5.80
C LEU A 106 9.61 -10.08 -5.66
N SER A 107 10.49 -9.20 -6.14
CA SER A 107 11.93 -9.30 -5.85
C SER A 107 12.23 -9.20 -4.35
N VAL A 108 11.43 -8.44 -3.59
CA VAL A 108 11.54 -8.35 -2.13
C VAL A 108 11.03 -9.65 -1.48
N PHE A 109 9.96 -10.25 -2.02
CA PHE A 109 9.50 -11.58 -1.60
C PHE A 109 10.62 -12.62 -1.75
N GLU A 110 11.28 -12.64 -2.92
CA GLU A 110 12.38 -13.57 -3.21
C GLU A 110 13.56 -13.38 -2.26
N GLU A 111 13.95 -12.13 -2.02
CA GLU A 111 15.02 -11.79 -1.07
C GLU A 111 14.68 -12.26 0.35
N VAL A 112 13.49 -11.96 0.85
CA VAL A 112 13.06 -12.40 2.18
C VAL A 112 13.02 -13.93 2.27
N SER A 113 12.49 -14.61 1.23
CA SER A 113 12.42 -16.08 1.20
C SER A 113 13.81 -16.74 1.28
N THR A 114 14.83 -16.08 0.73
CA THR A 114 16.21 -16.55 0.75
C THR A 114 16.88 -16.24 2.10
N ARG A 115 16.68 -15.03 2.63
CA ARG A 115 17.34 -14.54 3.86
C ARG A 115 16.71 -15.09 5.14
N VAL A 116 15.42 -15.39 5.11
CA VAL A 116 14.61 -15.82 6.27
C VAL A 116 13.67 -16.97 5.86
N PRO A 117 14.18 -18.17 5.55
CA PRO A 117 13.38 -19.26 4.97
C PRO A 117 12.24 -19.78 5.85
N GLY A 118 12.24 -19.48 7.16
CA GLY A 118 11.19 -19.88 8.10
C GLY A 118 10.07 -18.86 8.28
N ILE A 119 10.10 -17.71 7.59
CA ILE A 119 9.06 -16.69 7.70
C ILE A 119 7.85 -17.05 6.84
N ALA A 120 6.64 -16.77 7.34
CA ALA A 120 5.42 -17.02 6.58
C ALA A 120 5.31 -16.00 5.43
N LEU A 121 5.34 -16.48 4.18
CA LEU A 121 5.21 -15.66 2.98
C LEU A 121 3.98 -16.10 2.18
N SER A 122 3.26 -15.14 1.61
CA SER A 122 2.10 -15.39 0.76
C SER A 122 2.02 -14.40 -0.39
N ILE A 123 1.43 -14.83 -1.50
CA ILE A 123 1.20 -14.01 -2.68
C ILE A 123 -0.30 -13.99 -2.98
N GLU A 124 -0.87 -12.80 -3.00
CA GLU A 124 -2.22 -12.48 -3.50
C GLU A 124 -2.22 -12.65 -5.03
N ARG A 125 -3.19 -13.42 -5.56
CA ARG A 125 -3.26 -13.82 -6.98
C ARG A 125 -4.63 -13.58 -7.65
N GLU A 126 -5.61 -13.07 -6.91
CA GLU A 126 -6.93 -12.66 -7.41
C GLU A 126 -6.92 -11.24 -8.00
N GLY A 127 -5.79 -10.52 -7.92
CA GLY A 127 -5.60 -9.24 -8.58
C GLY A 127 -6.02 -8.04 -7.72
N HIS A 128 -6.01 -8.20 -6.40
CA HIS A 128 -6.21 -7.10 -5.47
C HIS A 128 -4.94 -6.23 -5.44
N THR A 129 -5.09 -4.95 -5.76
CA THR A 129 -3.94 -4.04 -5.86
C THR A 129 -3.39 -3.65 -4.48
N HIS A 130 -2.27 -2.92 -4.44
CA HIS A 130 -1.72 -2.35 -3.21
C HIS A 130 -2.77 -1.58 -2.38
N GLY A 131 -3.69 -0.89 -3.07
CA GLY A 131 -4.85 -0.24 -2.46
C GLY A 131 -6.03 -1.18 -2.20
N TYR A 132 -5.79 -2.42 -1.77
CA TYR A 132 -6.81 -3.45 -1.56
C TYR A 132 -7.97 -2.96 -0.68
N CYS A 133 -7.64 -2.15 0.33
CA CYS A 133 -8.57 -1.58 1.30
C CYS A 133 -9.56 -0.55 0.70
N CYS A 134 -9.29 -0.05 -0.50
CA CYS A 134 -10.20 0.86 -1.19
C CYS A 134 -11.40 0.11 -1.81
N THR A 135 -11.31 -1.20 -1.95
CA THR A 135 -12.36 -2.06 -2.51
C THR A 135 -12.94 -2.99 -1.46
N GLU A 136 -14.22 -3.32 -1.57
CA GLU A 136 -14.85 -4.29 -0.66
C GLU A 136 -14.25 -5.69 -0.85
N ALA A 137 -14.12 -6.15 -2.10
CA ALA A 137 -13.55 -7.45 -2.42
C ALA A 137 -12.12 -7.62 -1.87
N GLY A 138 -11.23 -6.65 -2.10
CA GLY A 138 -9.86 -6.69 -1.58
C GLY A 138 -9.80 -6.64 -0.06
N SER A 139 -10.66 -5.83 0.58
CA SER A 139 -10.75 -5.77 2.04
C SER A 139 -11.20 -7.11 2.64
N VAL A 140 -12.25 -7.72 2.08
CA VAL A 140 -12.77 -9.02 2.53
C VAL A 140 -11.73 -10.11 2.31
N TRP A 141 -11.08 -10.13 1.16
CA TRP A 141 -10.05 -11.13 0.84
C TRP A 141 -8.90 -11.10 1.86
N VAL A 142 -8.31 -9.92 2.10
CA VAL A 142 -7.21 -9.77 3.06
C VAL A 142 -7.67 -10.11 4.47
N ALA A 143 -8.88 -9.71 4.88
CA ALA A 143 -9.43 -10.05 6.18
C ALA A 143 -9.60 -11.58 6.36
N CYS A 144 -10.12 -12.29 5.35
CA CYS A 144 -10.23 -13.74 5.35
C CYS A 144 -8.85 -14.41 5.39
N HIS A 145 -7.89 -13.93 4.61
CA HIS A 145 -6.51 -14.42 4.61
C HIS A 145 -5.88 -14.30 6.00
N VAL A 146 -5.94 -13.11 6.61
CA VAL A 146 -5.40 -12.85 7.96
C VAL A 146 -6.12 -13.69 9.02
N ALA A 147 -7.44 -13.80 8.95
CA ALA A 147 -8.21 -14.62 9.90
C ALA A 147 -7.81 -16.10 9.85
N ASN A 148 -7.56 -16.64 8.65
CA ASN A 148 -7.11 -18.02 8.47
C ASN A 148 -5.67 -18.21 8.98
N LEU A 149 -4.77 -17.25 8.75
CA LEU A 149 -3.41 -17.28 9.31
C LEU A 149 -3.45 -17.34 10.84
N ILE A 150 -4.25 -16.48 11.48
CA ILE A 150 -4.37 -16.44 12.95
C ILE A 150 -4.93 -17.77 13.48
N LYS A 151 -6.00 -18.30 12.86
CA LYS A 151 -6.59 -19.59 13.26
C LYS A 151 -5.57 -20.72 13.20
N ASN A 152 -4.81 -20.82 12.10
CA ASN A 152 -3.79 -21.86 11.93
C ASN A 152 -2.68 -21.72 12.97
N GLN A 153 -2.25 -20.49 13.29
CA GLN A 153 -1.24 -20.25 14.32
C GLN A 153 -1.73 -20.63 15.73
N ILE A 154 -3.00 -20.35 16.06
CA ILE A 154 -3.59 -20.77 17.34
C ILE A 154 -3.69 -22.29 17.41
N GLN A 155 -4.10 -22.95 16.33
CA GLN A 155 -4.19 -24.42 16.28
C GLN A 155 -2.83 -25.09 16.47
N ILE A 156 -1.78 -24.61 15.81
CA ILE A 156 -0.41 -25.14 15.97
C ILE A 156 0.09 -25.00 17.42
N ARG A 157 -0.29 -23.93 18.13
CA ARG A 157 0.15 -23.70 19.53
C ARG A 157 -0.63 -24.51 20.57
N ASN A 158 -1.80 -25.03 20.22
CA ASN A 158 -2.66 -25.82 21.11
C ASN A 158 -2.44 -27.34 20.96
N VAL A 159 -1.48 -27.75 20.13
CA VAL A 159 -1.01 -29.13 19.94
C VAL A 159 0.40 -29.22 20.51
#